data_AF-A0A2W6CYN4-F1
#
_entry.id   AF-A0A2W6CYN4-F1
#
_cell.length_a   1.000
_cell.length_b   1.000
_cell.length_c   1.000
_cell.angle_alpha   90.00
_cell.angle_beta   90.00
_cell.angle_gamma   90.00
#
_symmetry.space_group_name_H-M   'P 1'
#
loop_
_entity.id
_entity.type
_entity.pdbx_description
1 polymer ?
#
loop_
_entity_poly.entity_id
_entity_poly.type
_entity_poly.pdbx_seq_one_letter_code
_entity_poly.pdbx_strand_id
1 'polypeptide(L)' 'KFQGQEAPVVIYSTAASSVDDAPRGLEFLYSLNRFNVAISRARAVAAVVCSPRLLSPLVHAPDQLRMVNALCAFAERSAQ' A
#
# COMPACT_ATOMS: atom_id res chain seq x y z
N LYS A 1 -14.78 -8.27 1.89
CA LYS A 1 -14.14 -9.39 1.15
C LYS A 1 -14.26 -9.07 -0.34
N PHE A 2 -13.14 -8.92 -1.05
CA PHE A 2 -13.05 -8.67 -2.51
C PHE A 2 -12.27 -9.79 -3.24
N GLN A 3 -12.04 -10.91 -2.55
CA GLN A 3 -11.22 -11.99 -3.06
C GLN A 3 -11.94 -12.67 -4.24
N GLY A 4 -11.30 -12.67 -5.42
CA GLY A 4 -11.86 -13.23 -6.66
C GLY A 4 -12.76 -12.28 -7.47
N GLN A 5 -12.87 -11.00 -7.08
CA GLN A 5 -13.66 -10.00 -7.80
C GLN A 5 -12.77 -8.88 -8.34
N GLU A 6 -13.07 -8.41 -9.56
CA GLU A 6 -12.39 -7.30 -10.22
C GLU A 6 -13.36 -6.14 -10.48
N ALA A 7 -12.83 -4.94 -10.61
CA ALA A 7 -13.60 -3.72 -10.89
C ALA A 7 -12.89 -2.86 -11.95
N PRO A 8 -13.64 -2.05 -12.75
CA PRO A 8 -13.02 -1.09 -13.66
C PRO A 8 -12.00 -0.17 -12.95
N VAL A 9 -12.35 0.29 -11.75
CA VAL A 9 -11.51 1.16 -10.91
C VAL A 9 -11.42 0.58 -9.51
N VAL A 10 -10.23 0.61 -8.91
CA VAL A 10 -10.01 0.32 -7.49
C VAL A 10 -9.42 1.54 -6.81
N ILE A 11 -9.96 1.88 -5.63
CA ILE A 11 -9.40 2.89 -4.72
C ILE A 11 -8.89 2.16 -3.48
N TYR A 12 -7.58 2.21 -3.26
CA TYR A 12 -6.92 1.64 -2.09
C TYR A 12 -6.50 2.75 -1.14
N SER A 13 -7.15 2.85 0.02
CA SER A 13 -6.75 3.78 1.08
C SER A 13 -5.89 3.06 2.12
N THR A 14 -4.75 3.66 2.46
CA THR A 14 -3.90 3.19 3.56
C THR A 14 -4.56 3.36 4.94
N ALA A 15 -5.54 4.25 5.04
CA ALA A 15 -6.30 4.55 6.26
C ALA A 15 -5.44 4.89 7.50
N ALA A 16 -4.19 5.32 7.29
CA ALA A 16 -3.26 5.76 8.32
C ALA A 16 -2.41 6.90 7.74
N SER A 17 -1.96 7.82 8.61
CA SER A 17 -1.08 8.92 8.17
C SER A 17 0.39 8.70 8.55
N SER A 18 0.64 7.79 9.50
CA SER A 18 1.94 7.32 9.97
C SER A 18 1.83 5.85 10.40
N VAL A 19 2.96 5.19 10.69
CA VAL A 19 2.97 3.82 11.23
C VAL A 19 2.37 3.78 12.64
N ASP A 20 2.57 4.85 13.42
CA ASP A 20 2.07 4.96 14.80
C ASP A 20 0.54 5.04 14.85
N ASP A 21 -0.10 5.54 13.79
CA ASP A 21 -1.56 5.57 13.65
C ASP A 21 -2.15 4.20 13.29
N ALA A 22 -1.32 3.22 12.90
CA ALA A 22 -1.81 1.93 12.42
C ALA A 22 -2.11 0.99 13.60
N PRO A 23 -3.39 0.68 13.89
CA PRO A 23 -3.77 -0.11 15.07
C PRO A 23 -3.28 -1.56 15.03
N ARG A 24 -2.81 -2.01 13.86
CA ARG A 24 -2.29 -3.36 13.63
C ARG A 24 -0.81 -3.36 13.23
N GLY A 25 -0.13 -2.23 13.43
CA GLY A 25 1.30 -2.07 13.20
C GLY A 25 1.74 -2.03 11.74
N LEU A 26 3.06 -1.89 11.56
CA LEU A 26 3.74 -1.74 10.28
C LEU A 26 3.44 -2.89 9.32
N GLU A 27 3.52 -4.13 9.79
CA GLU A 27 3.38 -5.31 8.92
C GLU A 27 1.99 -5.41 8.28
N PHE A 28 0.97 -5.02 9.03
CA PHE A 28 -0.39 -4.98 8.53
C PHE A 28 -0.57 -3.87 7.50
N LEU A 29 -0.04 -2.67 7.81
CA LEU A 29 -0.13 -1.48 6.95
C LEU A 29 0.56 -1.71 5.60
N TYR A 30 1.75 -2.30 5.61
CA TYR A 30 2.58 -2.56 4.42
C TYR A 30 2.51 -4.01 3.94
N SER A 31 1.42 -4.71 4.21
CA SER A 31 1.28 -6.11 3.79
C SER A 31 1.29 -6.23 2.26
N LEU A 32 2.37 -6.80 1.72
CA LEU A 32 2.55 -7.03 0.28
C LEU A 32 1.39 -7.82 -0.32
N ASN A 33 0.93 -8.86 0.37
CA ASN A 33 -0.19 -9.68 -0.09
C ASN A 33 -1.47 -8.86 -0.25
N ARG A 34 -1.75 -7.92 0.67
CA ARG A 34 -2.96 -7.08 0.61
C ARG A 34 -2.86 -6.04 -0.47
N PHE A 35 -1.70 -5.40 -0.57
CA PHE A 35 -1.44 -4.42 -1.60
C PHE A 35 -1.55 -5.06 -2.99
N ASN A 36 -0.86 -6.18 -3.22
CA ASN A 36 -0.91 -6.91 -4.49
C ASN A 36 -2.32 -7.36 -4.84
N VAL A 37 -3.07 -7.90 -3.86
CA VAL A 37 -4.46 -8.29 -4.09
C VAL A 37 -5.30 -7.08 -4.47
N ALA A 38 -5.20 -5.95 -3.76
CA ALA A 38 -5.99 -4.76 -4.05
C ALA A 38 -5.69 -4.18 -5.44
N ILE A 39 -4.42 -3.94 -5.75
CA ILE A 39 -4.01 -3.31 -7.01
C ILE A 39 -4.34 -4.21 -8.22
N SER A 40 -4.17 -5.52 -8.10
CA SER A 40 -4.47 -6.47 -9.19
C SER A 40 -5.97 -6.62 -9.53
N ARG A 41 -6.89 -6.04 -8.74
CA ARG A 41 -8.33 -6.06 -9.05
C ARG A 41 -8.80 -4.92 -9.94
N ALA A 42 -7.96 -3.93 -10.19
CA ALA A 42 -8.26 -2.88 -11.15
C ALA A 42 -8.13 -3.40 -12.58
N ARG A 43 -9.17 -3.22 -13.39
CA ARG A 43 -9.13 -3.52 -14.83
C ARG A 43 -8.60 -2.36 -15.66
N ALA A 44 -8.82 -1.13 -15.20
CA ALA A 44 -8.36 0.08 -15.90
C ALA A 44 -7.51 0.97 -14.99
N VAL A 45 -7.99 1.35 -13.81
CA VAL A 45 -7.29 2.30 -12.93
C VAL A 45 -7.21 1.78 -11.50
N ALA A 46 -5.99 1.76 -10.94
CA ALA A 46 -5.75 1.58 -9.52
C ALA A 46 -5.27 2.91 -8.92
N ALA A 47 -6.07 3.50 -8.03
CA ALA A 47 -5.73 4.72 -7.31
C ALA A 47 -5.37 4.39 -5.86
N VAL A 48 -4.17 4.81 -5.44
CA VAL A 48 -3.71 4.65 -4.04
C VAL A 48 -3.79 5.99 -3.34
N VAL A 49 -4.49 6.02 -2.21
CA VAL A 49 -4.61 7.18 -1.33
C VAL A 49 -3.75 6.93 -0.09
N CYS A 50 -2.66 7.66 0.03
CA CYS A 50 -1.72 7.54 1.14
C CYS A 50 -1.16 8.89 1.58
N SER A 51 -0.79 8.97 2.86
CA SER A 51 -0.02 10.09 3.41
C SER A 51 1.42 10.02 2.89
N PRO A 52 2.02 11.12 2.38
CA PRO A 52 3.42 11.14 1.96
C PRO A 52 4.40 10.68 3.05
N ARG A 53 4.05 10.85 4.33
CA ARG A 53 4.87 10.37 5.47
C ARG A 53 5.05 8.85 5.46
N LEU A 54 4.11 8.10 4.87
CA LEU A 54 4.21 6.65 4.72
C LEU A 54 5.19 6.20 3.64
N LEU A 55 5.72 7.13 2.83
CA LEU A 55 6.77 6.85 1.83
C LEU A 55 8.19 6.98 2.41
N SER A 56 8.31 7.44 3.66
CA SER A 56 9.60 7.56 4.37
C SER A 56 9.49 7.19 5.85
N PRO A 57 8.96 6.00 6.20
CA PRO A 57 8.88 5.56 7.59
C PRO A 57 10.25 5.17 8.14
N LEU A 58 10.42 5.26 9.45
CA LEU A 58 11.53 4.61 10.14
C LEU A 58 11.30 3.10 10.14
N VAL A 59 12.34 2.34 9.78
CA VAL A 59 12.35 0.88 9.78
C VAL A 59 13.62 0.36 10.45
N HIS A 60 13.52 -0.79 11.08
CA HIS A 60 14.57 -1.36 11.92
C HIS A 60 15.05 -2.74 11.44
N ALA A 61 14.50 -3.25 10.33
CA ALA A 61 14.89 -4.54 9.76
C ALA A 61 14.82 -4.55 8.22
N PRO A 62 15.67 -5.34 7.54
CA PRO A 62 15.63 -5.50 6.07
C PRO A 62 14.27 -5.96 5.53
N ASP A 63 13.52 -6.76 6.29
CA ASP A 63 12.19 -7.20 5.88
C ASP A 63 11.19 -6.04 5.84
N GLN A 64 11.26 -5.13 6.80
CA GLN A 64 10.43 -3.93 6.82
C GLN A 64 10.74 -3.01 5.64
N LEU A 65 12.01 -2.87 5.26
CA LEU A 65 12.40 -2.15 4.04
C LEU A 65 11.71 -2.74 2.80
N ARG A 66 11.69 -4.07 2.66
CA ARG A 66 11.01 -4.74 1.53
C ARG A 66 9.50 -4.47 1.51
N MET A 67 8.86 -4.42 2.67
CA MET A 67 7.43 -4.13 2.79
C MET A 67 7.10 -2.69 2.38
N VAL A 68 7.86 -1.72 2.89
CA VAL A 68 7.69 -0.29 2.58
C VAL A 68 7.98 -0.01 1.12
N ASN A 69 9.01 -0.63 0.56
CA ASN A 69 9.46 -0.41 -0.81
C ASN A 69 8.35 -0.65 -1.85
N ALA A 70 7.42 -1.57 -1.61
CA ALA A 70 6.32 -1.79 -2.56
C ALA A 70 5.42 -0.56 -2.73
N LEU A 71 5.13 0.15 -1.64
CA LEU A 71 4.34 1.38 -1.69
C LEU A 71 5.15 2.52 -2.34
N CYS A 72 6.43 2.68 -1.96
CA CYS A 72 7.30 3.71 -2.54
C CYS A 72 7.48 3.53 -4.05
N ALA A 73 7.81 2.32 -4.48
CA ALA A 73 8.01 2.01 -5.89
C ALA A 73 6.70 2.16 -6.70
N PHE A 74 5.53 1.90 -6.10
CA PHE A 74 4.25 2.20 -6.74
C PHE A 74 4.05 3.70 -6.93
N ALA A 75 4.32 4.51 -5.89
CA ALA A 75 4.18 5.96 -5.95
C ALA A 75 5.12 6.58 -7.00
N GLU A 76 6.38 6.14 -7.04
CA GLU A 76 7.37 6.58 -8.05
C GLU A 76 6.91 6.29 -9.48
N ARG A 77 6.45 5.07 -9.75
CA ARG A 77 5.97 4.67 -11.10
C ARG A 77 4.67 5.36 -11.50
N SER A 78 3.85 5.77 -10.54
CA SER A 78 2.57 6.45 -10.78
C SER A 78 2.73 7.95 -11.03
N ALA A 79 3.91 8.51 -10.73
CA ALA A 79 4.24 9.92 -10.95
C ALA A 79 4.91 10.18 -12.33
N GLN A 80 5.17 9.13 -13.11
CA GLN A 80 5.70 9.17 -14.47
C GLN A 80 4.57 9.19 -15.50
#